data_AF-A0A6V7LQ04-F1
#
_entry.id   AF-A0A6V7LQ04-F1
#
_cell.length_a   1.000
_cell.length_b   1.000
_cell.length_c   1.000
_cell.angle_alpha   90.00
_cell.angle_beta   90.00
_cell.angle_gamma   90.00
#
_symmetry.space_group_name_H-M   'P 1'
#
loop_
_entity.id
_entity.type
_entity.pdbx_description
1 polymer ?
#
loop_
_entity_poly.entity_id
_entity_poly.type
_entity_poly.pdbx_seq_one_letter_code
_entity_poly.pdbx_strand_id
1 'polypeptide(L)' 'YGLTIIPNLPDELPYLQVPLHTIIKLTPVAYGCKVERIRLPIDAVDTHRPKPKVEPNDTV' A
#
# COMPACT_ATOMS: atom_id res chain seq x y z
N TYR A 1 19.98 4.24 -7.82
CA TYR A 1 20.48 3.54 -6.61
C TYR A 1 19.41 3.68 -5.50
N GLY A 2 18.18 3.24 -5.69
CA GLY A 2 17.78 1.82 -5.71
C GLY A 2 17.62 1.25 -4.29
N LEU A 3 16.98 1.99 -3.37
CA LEU A 3 16.92 1.69 -1.93
C LEU A 3 15.50 1.81 -1.33
N THR A 4 14.48 2.04 -2.15
CA THR A 4 13.12 2.34 -1.69
C THR A 4 12.19 1.18 -2.02
N ILE A 5 11.38 0.75 -1.04
CA ILE A 5 10.37 -0.31 -1.16
C ILE A 5 9.32 0.02 -2.23
N ILE A 6 9.18 1.30 -2.59
CA ILE A 6 8.19 1.83 -3.52
C ILE A 6 8.92 2.80 -4.47
N PRO A 7 8.87 2.59 -5.81
CA PRO A 7 9.61 3.38 -6.79
C PRO A 7 9.15 4.84 -6.89
N ASN A 8 7.89 5.14 -6.54
CA ASN A 8 7.32 6.50 -6.50
C ASN A 8 6.62 6.78 -5.16
N LEU A 9 7.42 6.90 -4.08
CA LEU A 9 6.93 7.09 -2.71
C LEU A 9 5.85 8.19 -2.56
N PRO A 10 6.00 9.42 -3.10
CA PRO A 10 5.06 10.51 -2.79
C PRO A 10 3.65 10.27 -3.34
N ASP A 11 3.55 9.72 -4.55
CA ASP A 11 2.27 9.51 -5.24
C ASP A 11 1.57 8.22 -4.82
N GLU A 12 2.34 7.21 -4.39
CA GLU A 12 1.83 5.88 -4.05
C GLU A 12 1.56 5.71 -2.55
N LEU A 13 2.30 6.42 -1.68
CA LEU A 13 2.12 6.38 -0.21
C LEU A 13 0.66 6.59 0.24
N PRO A 14 -0.10 7.58 -0.27
CA PRO A 14 -1.49 7.79 0.15
C PRO A 14 -2.45 6.69 -0.31
N TYR A 15 -2.07 5.90 -1.32
CA TYR A 15 -2.88 4.81 -1.89
C TYR A 15 -2.31 3.44 -1.56
N LEU A 16 -1.48 3.32 -0.53
CA LEU A 16 -0.96 2.04 -0.08
C LEU A 16 -2.08 1.20 0.56
N GLN A 17 -2.18 -0.06 0.17
CA GLN A 17 -3.13 -0.99 0.77
C GLN A 17 -2.66 -1.44 2.17
N VAL A 18 -3.43 -1.05 3.18
CA VAL A 18 -3.26 -1.44 4.59
C VAL A 18 -4.58 -2.05 5.08
N PRO A 19 -4.80 -3.36 4.89
CA PRO A 19 -6.04 -4.02 5.28
C PRO A 19 -6.21 -4.06 6.80
N LEU A 20 -7.46 -4.02 7.24
CA LEU A 20 -7.81 -4.19 8.66
C LEU A 20 -7.40 -5.58 9.17
N HIS A 21 -7.20 -5.67 10.49
CA HIS A 21 -6.83 -6.92 11.19
C HIS A 21 -5.62 -7.66 10.59
N THR A 22 -4.70 -6.93 9.97
CA THR A 22 -3.51 -7.49 9.35
C THR A 22 -2.27 -6.95 10.02
N ILE A 23 -1.41 -7.84 10.50
CA ILE A 23 -0.09 -7.48 11.05
C ILE A 23 0.87 -7.32 9.88
N ILE A 24 1.54 -6.17 9.82
CA ILE A 24 2.61 -5.90 8.86
C ILE A 24 3.94 -6.00 9.60
N LYS A 25 4.66 -7.11 9.39
CA LYS A 25 5.98 -7.34 9.97
C LYS A 25 7.06 -6.85 9.01
N LEU A 26 7.79 -5.84 9.45
CA LEU A 26 8.94 -5.28 8.73
C LEU A 26 10.21 -5.89 9.29
N THR A 27 10.93 -6.65 8.47
CA THR A 27 12.25 -7.18 8.83
C THR A 27 13.29 -6.37 8.06
N PRO A 28 14.06 -5.50 8.73
CA PRO A 28 15.11 -4.75 8.07
C PRO A 28 16.19 -5.72 7.58
N VAL A 29 16.58 -5.59 6.32
CA VAL A 29 17.67 -6.36 5.71
C VAL A 29 18.66 -5.37 5.09
N ALA A 30 19.90 -5.81 4.84
CA ALA A 30 20.86 -4.93 4.17
C ALA A 30 20.25 -4.45 2.83
N TYR A 31 20.24 -3.13 2.62
CA TYR A 31 19.74 -2.45 1.41
C TYR A 31 18.23 -2.62 1.11
N GLY A 32 17.42 -3.05 2.08
CA GLY A 32 15.98 -3.17 1.88
C GLY A 32 15.16 -3.48 3.14
N CYS A 33 13.88 -3.75 2.95
CA CYS A 33 12.99 -4.20 4.01
C CYS A 33 12.13 -5.35 3.50
N LYS A 34 12.15 -6.47 4.21
CA LYS A 34 11.24 -7.58 3.94
C LYS A 34 9.91 -7.31 4.64
N VAL A 35 8.82 -7.34 3.89
CA VAL A 35 7.47 -7.09 4.40
C VAL A 35 6.68 -8.39 4.41
N GLU A 36 6.26 -8.83 5.59
CA GLU A 36 5.36 -9.99 5.77
C GLU A 36 3.99 -9.49 6.24
N ARG A 37 2.91 -9.93 5.60
CA ARG A 37 1.53 -9.57 5.95
C ARG A 37 0.81 -10.79 6.52
N ILE A 38 0.43 -10.72 7.78
CA ILE A 38 -0.23 -11.82 8.49
C ILE A 38 -1.66 -11.38 8.80
N ARG A 39 -2.64 -11.97 8.11
CA ARG A 39 -4.06 -11.70 8.36
C ARG A 39 -4.52 -12.49 9.59
N LEU A 40 -5.15 -11.81 10.54
CA LEU A 40 -5.82 -12.47 11.65
C LEU A 40 -7.14 -13.08 11.15
N PRO A 41 -7.60 -14.20 11.73
CA PRO A 41 -8.85 -14.86 11.34
C PRO A 41 -10.08 -14.11 11.89
N ILE A 42 -10.17 -12.83 11.57
CA ILE A 42 -11.26 -11.93 11.96
C ILE A 42 -11.68 -11.15 10.73
N ASP A 43 -12.91 -11.36 10.28
CA ASP A 43 -13.44 -10.66 9.11
C ASP A 43 -13.52 -9.15 9.36
N ALA A 44 -13.21 -8.38 8.32
CA ALA A 44 -13.29 -6.93 8.34
C ALA A 44 -13.66 -6.40 6.95
N VAL A 45 -14.34 -5.26 6.93
CA VAL A 45 -14.67 -4.55 5.70
C VAL A 45 -13.41 -3.97 5.05
N ASP A 46 -13.40 -3.88 3.72
CA ASP A 46 -12.33 -3.19 3.00
C ASP A 46 -12.61 -1.67 2.99
N THR A 47 -11.67 -0.90 3.54
CA THR A 47 -11.75 0.57 3.60
C THR A 47 -10.82 1.23 2.59
N HIS A 48 -10.16 0.46 1.73
CA HIS A 48 -9.20 1.01 0.79
C HIS A 48 -9.88 1.80 -0.34
N ARG A 49 -9.45 3.04 -0.55
CA ARG A 49 -9.92 3.90 -1.64
C ARG A 49 -8.84 4.03 -2.72
N PRO A 50 -9.06 3.50 -3.94
CA PRO A 50 -8.08 3.61 -5.02
C PRO A 50 -7.98 5.04 -5.54
N LYS A 51 -6.84 5.36 -6.18
CA LYS A 51 -6.64 6.64 -6.87
C LYS A 51 -7.74 6.83 -7.92
N PRO A 52 -8.47 7.97 -7.91
CA PRO A 52 -9.47 8.24 -8.94
C PRO A 52 -8.83 8.17 -10.32
N LYS A 53 -9.47 7.44 -11.25
CA LYS A 53 -9.11 7.52 -12.66
C LYS A 53 -9.74 8.81 -13.20
N VAL A 54 -8.93 9.74 -13.67
CA VAL A 54 -9.44 10.90 -14.40
C VAL A 54 -9.89 10.37 -15.75
N GLU A 55 -11.19 10.22 -15.95
CA GLU A 55 -11.73 9.86 -17.26
C GLU A 55 -11.75 11.12 -18.15
N PRO A 56 -11.31 11.06 -19.42
CA PRO A 56 -11.17 12.25 -20.27
C PRO A 56 -12.48 12.98 -20.63
N ASN A 57 -13.65 12.48 -20.23
CA ASN A 57 -14.95 12.95 -20.69
C ASN A 57 -15.66 13.95 -19.76
N ASP A 58 -15.07 14.29 -18.61
CA ASP A 58 -15.67 15.23 -17.64
C ASP A 58 -15.15 16.67 -17.78
N THR A 59 -14.80 17.11 -19.00
CA THR A 59 -14.64 18.53 -19.30
C THR A 59 -15.95 19.04 -19.93
N VAL A 60 -16.87 19.51 -19.09
CA VAL A 60 -17.97 20.40 -19.48
C VAL A 60 -17.59 21.83 -19.17
#